data_AF-A0A4S3JPD2-F1
#
_entry.id   AF-A0A4S3JPD2-F1
#
_cell.length_a   1.000
_cell.length_b   1.000
_cell.length_c   1.000
_cell.angle_alpha   90.00
_cell.angle_beta   90.00
_cell.angle_gamma   90.00
#
_symmetry.space_group_name_H-M   'P 1'
#
loop_
_entity.id
_entity.type
_entity.pdbx_description
1 polymer ?
#
loop_
_entity_poly.entity_id
_entity_poly.type
_entity_poly.pdbx_seq_one_letter_code
_entity_poly.pdbx_strand_id
1 'polypeptide(L)'
;METPLPPRMSGGYVQHDGKEYKAVKEGLAYILSPPTQSAASEETKTDPTTCEATHVLAIKAYGEHLLSLKKQKAANRARKSAEAILTKGTKRKRDELYGEVQDSKSENDERLVPSPNQLDSRAYMEQNNSPSFTILDALSATGLRALRYASEIPFTTRIVANDLSPSAVQSMKMNIEYNGLGKLIEPNIGDARAYMYSRSNMHRAQSIGNSSSRFDVIDLDPYGSAAPFMDAALQGVKDGGLLCVTCTDAGVWASNGYPEKSFALYGGVPIKGSHSHEGGLRLILHGLAMSATKYGLAIEPLLSLSIDFYARVFVRVHRSPAEVKGLTGRGHPFITMGSLKVQLQGRNVSNADSGLT
;
A
#
# COMPACT_ATOMS: atom_id res chain seq x y z
N MET A 1 -12.95 12.13 -18.41
CA MET A 1 -14.39 12.20 -18.74
C MET A 1 -15.13 11.86 -17.47
N GLU A 2 -15.74 12.85 -16.82
CA GLU A 2 -16.60 12.60 -15.66
C GLU A 2 -17.80 11.78 -16.13
N THR A 3 -17.99 10.59 -15.57
CA THR A 3 -19.25 9.85 -15.71
C THR A 3 -20.34 10.69 -15.04
N PRO A 4 -21.46 11.02 -15.71
CA PRO A 4 -22.53 11.77 -15.10
C PRO A 4 -23.08 10.98 -13.91
N LEU A 5 -23.11 11.61 -12.73
CA LEU A 5 -23.77 11.04 -11.56
C LEU A 5 -25.28 10.89 -11.87
N PRO A 6 -25.94 9.83 -11.38
CA PRO A 6 -27.37 9.66 -11.58
C PRO A 6 -28.17 10.84 -10.99
N PRO A 7 -29.33 11.17 -11.59
CA PRO A 7 -30.10 12.36 -11.25
C PRO A 7 -30.53 12.37 -9.77
N ARG A 8 -30.36 13.51 -9.10
CA ARG A 8 -30.75 13.70 -7.69
C ARG A 8 -32.19 14.16 -7.59
N MET A 9 -32.93 13.61 -6.63
CA MET A 9 -34.21 14.19 -6.23
C MET A 9 -33.97 15.46 -5.39
N SER A 10 -34.95 16.36 -5.33
CA SER A 10 -34.90 17.54 -4.47
C SER A 10 -34.67 17.13 -3.01
N GLY A 11 -33.61 17.64 -2.38
CA GLY A 11 -33.26 17.32 -0.98
C GLY A 11 -32.09 16.36 -0.78
N GLY A 12 -31.40 15.92 -1.85
CA GLY A 12 -30.20 15.06 -1.72
C GLY A 12 -30.51 13.57 -1.51
N TYR A 13 -31.77 13.18 -1.73
CA TYR A 13 -32.21 11.80 -1.73
C TYR A 13 -32.11 11.17 -3.12
N VAL A 14 -31.85 9.86 -3.13
CA VAL A 14 -31.70 9.04 -4.33
C VAL A 14 -32.56 7.79 -4.15
N GLN A 15 -33.35 7.44 -5.17
CA GLN A 15 -33.96 6.12 -5.23
C GLN A 15 -33.02 5.11 -5.87
N HIS A 16 -32.80 3.99 -5.18
CA HIS A 16 -32.08 2.84 -5.69
C HIS A 16 -32.82 1.56 -5.29
N ASP A 17 -33.12 0.69 -6.25
CA ASP A 17 -33.92 -0.54 -6.05
C ASP A 17 -35.25 -0.33 -5.29
N GLY A 18 -35.96 0.76 -5.59
CA GLY A 18 -37.24 1.10 -4.95
C GLY A 18 -37.14 1.53 -3.48
N LYS A 19 -35.92 1.73 -2.96
CA LYS A 19 -35.65 2.29 -1.63
C LYS A 19 -35.03 3.67 -1.74
N GLU A 20 -35.37 4.52 -0.79
CA GLU A 20 -34.84 5.88 -0.70
C GLU A 20 -33.58 5.91 0.17
N TYR A 21 -32.53 6.57 -0.31
CA TYR A 21 -31.26 6.76 0.38
C TYR A 21 -30.89 8.24 0.42
N LYS A 22 -30.25 8.68 1.49
CA LYS A 22 -29.61 10.00 1.57
C LYS A 22 -28.21 9.90 0.99
N ALA A 23 -27.90 10.69 -0.04
CA ALA A 23 -26.56 10.75 -0.61
C ALA A 23 -25.70 11.73 0.20
N VAL A 24 -24.68 11.23 0.90
CA VAL A 24 -23.70 12.03 1.64
C VAL A 24 -22.43 12.11 0.80
N LYS A 25 -21.91 13.33 0.61
CA LYS A 25 -20.67 13.57 -0.14
C LYS A 25 -19.49 13.64 0.81
N GLU A 26 -18.45 12.86 0.54
CA GLU A 26 -17.19 12.86 1.27
C GLU A 26 -16.02 12.92 0.27
N GLY A 27 -15.25 14.01 0.30
CA GLY A 27 -14.26 14.30 -0.74
C GLY A 27 -14.88 14.38 -2.13
N LEU A 28 -14.40 13.54 -3.07
CA LEU A 28 -14.98 13.42 -4.41
C LEU A 28 -15.98 12.26 -4.56
N ALA A 29 -16.20 11.47 -3.51
CA ALA A 29 -17.07 10.30 -3.52
C ALA A 29 -18.42 10.58 -2.87
N TYR A 30 -19.41 9.76 -3.21
CA TYR A 30 -20.74 9.77 -2.59
C TYR A 30 -21.04 8.41 -1.95
N ILE A 31 -21.68 8.44 -0.79
CA ILE A 31 -22.22 7.27 -0.11
C ILE A 31 -23.74 7.39 0.03
N LEU A 32 -24.41 6.27 -0.17
CA LEU A 32 -25.84 6.14 0.05
C LEU A 32 -26.08 5.58 1.46
N SER A 33 -26.70 6.39 2.32
CA SER A 33 -27.09 6.01 3.68
C SER A 33 -28.60 5.76 3.77
N PRO A 34 -29.05 4.64 4.36
CA PRO A 34 -30.47 4.42 4.63
C PRO A 34 -31.03 5.49 5.58
N PRO A 35 -32.32 5.89 5.46
CA PRO A 35 -32.94 6.91 6.30
C PRO A 35 -32.84 6.63 7.80
N THR A 36 -32.93 5.34 8.19
CA THR A 36 -32.79 4.86 9.57
C THR A 36 -31.38 5.02 10.15
N GLN A 37 -30.34 4.99 9.32
CA GLN A 37 -28.95 5.20 9.78
C GLN A 37 -28.58 6.67 9.83
N SER A 38 -29.18 7.52 8.99
CA SER A 38 -28.93 8.97 9.01
C SER A 38 -29.41 9.68 10.29
N ALA A 39 -30.38 9.11 11.01
CA ALA A 39 -30.81 9.65 12.31
C ALA A 39 -29.80 9.32 13.43
N ALA A 40 -29.09 8.20 13.35
CA ALA A 40 -28.07 7.80 14.32
C ALA A 40 -26.73 8.50 14.13
N SER A 41 -26.41 8.94 12.89
CA SER A 41 -25.18 9.67 12.58
C SER A 41 -25.26 11.18 12.84
N GLU A 42 -26.45 11.74 13.12
CA GLU A 42 -26.58 13.16 13.48
C GLU A 42 -26.09 13.47 14.92
N GLU A 43 -26.03 12.47 15.81
CA GLU A 43 -25.58 12.65 17.21
C GLU A 43 -24.06 12.63 17.38
N THR A 44 -23.28 12.40 16.32
CA THR A 44 -21.80 12.42 16.34
C THR A 44 -21.23 13.37 15.28
N LYS A 45 -21.65 14.65 15.31
CA LYS A 45 -20.94 15.74 14.61
C LYS A 45 -19.68 16.15 15.36
N THR A 46 -18.68 15.28 15.37
CA THR A 46 -17.28 15.72 15.45
C THR A 46 -16.73 15.70 14.02
N ASP A 47 -16.34 16.86 13.54
CA ASP A 47 -15.90 17.16 12.17
C ASP A 47 -14.94 16.07 11.60
N PRO A 48 -15.39 15.16 10.71
CA PRO A 48 -14.54 14.10 10.13
C PRO A 48 -13.55 14.65 9.07
N THR A 49 -13.55 15.96 8.85
CA THR A 49 -13.00 16.61 7.65
C THR A 49 -11.47 16.62 7.59
N THR A 50 -10.76 16.43 8.71
CA THR A 50 -9.28 16.53 8.74
C THR A 50 -8.58 15.17 8.69
N CYS A 51 -9.14 14.16 9.34
CA CYS A 51 -8.54 12.82 9.49
C CYS A 51 -8.57 12.03 8.17
N GLU A 52 -9.65 12.16 7.43
CA GLU A 52 -9.90 11.38 6.22
C GLU A 52 -9.20 11.94 4.96
N ALA A 53 -8.92 13.24 4.91
CA ALA A 53 -8.14 13.88 3.86
C ALA A 53 -6.67 13.41 3.85
N THR A 54 -6.14 13.08 5.03
CA THR A 54 -4.74 12.65 5.21
C THR A 54 -4.45 11.31 4.53
N HIS A 55 -5.42 10.39 4.49
CA HIS A 55 -5.24 9.05 3.92
C HIS A 55 -4.98 9.07 2.41
N VAL A 56 -5.86 9.75 1.68
CA VAL A 56 -5.77 9.84 0.22
C VAL A 56 -4.48 10.57 -0.16
N LEU A 57 -4.17 11.69 0.51
CA LEU A 57 -2.99 12.47 0.21
C LEU A 57 -1.69 11.68 0.44
N ALA A 58 -1.58 10.96 1.55
CA ALA A 58 -0.41 10.15 1.85
C ALA A 58 -0.21 9.03 0.80
N ILE A 59 -1.27 8.32 0.44
CA ILE A 59 -1.22 7.25 -0.57
C ILE A 59 -0.90 7.83 -1.95
N LYS A 60 -1.49 8.98 -2.31
CA LYS A 60 -1.23 9.67 -3.57
C LYS A 60 0.23 10.10 -3.69
N ALA A 61 0.75 10.83 -2.69
CA ALA A 61 2.14 11.28 -2.67
C ALA A 61 3.11 10.09 -2.71
N TYR A 62 2.81 9.03 -1.96
CA TYR A 62 3.59 7.81 -2.00
C TYR A 62 3.56 7.13 -3.37
N GLY A 63 2.38 7.03 -3.99
CA GLY A 63 2.18 6.42 -5.30
C GLY A 63 2.91 7.17 -6.40
N GLU A 64 2.85 8.50 -6.42
CA GLU A 64 3.60 9.34 -7.36
C GLU A 64 5.10 9.10 -7.21
N HIS A 65 5.61 9.09 -5.98
CA HIS A 65 7.00 8.77 -5.70
C HIS A 65 7.37 7.36 -6.16
N LEU A 66 6.57 6.34 -5.84
CA LEU A 66 6.83 4.95 -6.22
C LEU A 66 6.83 4.76 -7.75
N LEU A 67 5.88 5.38 -8.46
CA LEU A 67 5.81 5.33 -9.92
C LEU A 67 6.99 6.07 -10.56
N SER A 68 7.44 7.19 -9.99
CA SER A 68 8.64 7.88 -10.45
C SER A 68 9.89 7.01 -10.31
N LEU A 69 10.04 6.29 -9.20
CA LEU A 69 11.14 5.35 -8.98
C LEU A 69 11.08 4.16 -9.94
N LYS A 70 9.89 3.62 -10.22
CA LYS A 70 9.69 2.56 -11.23
C LYS A 70 10.12 3.04 -12.62
N LYS A 71 9.72 4.25 -13.02
CA LYS A 71 10.11 4.87 -14.30
C LYS A 71 11.62 5.09 -14.40
N GLN A 72 12.26 5.64 -13.36
CA GLN A 72 13.72 5.83 -13.32
C GLN A 72 14.47 4.51 -13.40
N LYS A 73 14.04 3.48 -12.66
CA LYS A 73 14.64 2.13 -12.73
C LYS A 73 14.48 1.51 -14.12
N ALA A 74 13.33 1.68 -14.77
CA ALA A 74 13.09 1.21 -16.13
C ALA A 74 14.01 1.95 -17.14
N ALA A 75 14.11 3.27 -17.06
CA ALA A 75 14.99 4.07 -17.90
C ALA A 75 16.47 3.69 -17.72
N ASN A 76 16.93 3.50 -16.49
CA ASN A 76 18.29 3.07 -16.19
C ASN A 76 18.59 1.66 -16.73
N ARG A 77 17.61 0.74 -16.66
CA ARG A 77 17.74 -0.60 -17.25
C ARG A 77 17.82 -0.53 -18.78
N ALA A 78 16.96 0.28 -19.41
CA ALA A 78 16.96 0.48 -20.85
C ALA A 78 18.29 1.11 -21.34
N ARG A 79 18.83 2.08 -20.60
CA ARG A 79 20.14 2.67 -20.88
C ARG A 79 21.26 1.64 -20.79
N LYS A 80 21.31 0.87 -19.69
CA LYS A 80 22.30 -0.21 -19.50
C LYS A 80 22.19 -1.28 -20.57
N SER A 81 20.98 -1.65 -21.00
CA SER A 81 20.79 -2.62 -22.09
C SER A 81 21.25 -2.07 -23.44
N ALA A 82 21.00 -0.79 -23.72
CA ALA A 82 21.47 -0.13 -24.93
C ALA A 82 23.00 -0.02 -24.98
N GLU A 83 23.64 0.35 -23.86
CA GLU A 83 25.10 0.36 -23.70
C GLU A 83 25.70 -1.05 -23.88
N ALA A 84 25.06 -2.09 -23.34
CA ALA A 84 25.47 -3.49 -23.51
C ALA A 84 25.35 -3.98 -24.97
N ILE A 85 24.33 -3.51 -25.70
CA ILE A 85 24.16 -3.82 -27.13
C ILE A 85 25.24 -3.13 -27.96
N LEU A 86 25.51 -1.84 -27.69
CA LEU A 86 26.55 -1.09 -28.40
C LEU A 86 27.93 -1.74 -28.21
N THR A 87 28.30 -2.05 -26.97
CA THR A 87 29.60 -2.66 -26.64
C THR A 87 29.77 -4.06 -27.24
N LYS A 88 28.72 -4.88 -27.30
CA LYS A 88 28.73 -6.17 -28.04
C LYS A 88 28.89 -5.97 -29.55
N GLY A 89 28.24 -4.97 -30.13
CA GLY A 89 28.37 -4.63 -31.56
C GLY A 89 29.79 -4.15 -31.92
N THR A 90 30.42 -3.34 -31.07
CA THR A 90 31.81 -2.90 -31.27
C THR A 90 32.81 -4.05 -31.10
N LYS A 91 32.55 -5.01 -30.21
CA LYS A 91 33.39 -6.20 -30.06
C LYS A 91 33.31 -7.11 -31.28
N ARG A 92 32.11 -7.38 -31.81
CA ARG A 92 31.93 -8.12 -33.07
C ARG A 92 32.64 -7.45 -34.25
N LYS A 93 32.50 -6.13 -34.41
CA LYS A 93 33.24 -5.37 -35.44
C LYS A 93 34.77 -5.40 -35.25
N ARG A 94 35.26 -5.55 -34.02
CA ARG A 94 36.70 -5.64 -33.73
C ARG A 94 37.24 -7.04 -33.97
N ASP A 95 36.44 -8.07 -33.67
CA ASP A 95 36.77 -9.47 -33.95
C ASP A 95 36.73 -9.75 -35.48
N GLU A 96 35.85 -9.08 -36.24
CA GLU A 96 35.85 -9.11 -37.72
C GLU A 96 37.06 -8.39 -38.35
N LEU A 97 37.67 -7.40 -37.67
CA LEU A 97 38.83 -6.66 -38.18
C LEU A 97 40.16 -7.39 -37.97
N TYR A 98 40.19 -8.44 -37.14
CA TYR A 98 41.37 -9.27 -36.84
C TYR A 98 41.15 -10.77 -37.12
N GLY A 99 40.04 -11.14 -37.76
CA GLY A 99 39.76 -12.51 -38.20
C GLY A 99 40.43 -12.80 -39.54
N GLU A 100 41.27 -13.83 -39.55
CA GLU A 100 42.01 -14.30 -40.72
C GLU A 100 41.10 -14.59 -41.93
N VAL A 101 41.64 -14.26 -43.10
CA VAL A 101 41.12 -14.58 -44.43
C VAL A 101 41.06 -16.10 -44.58
N GLN A 102 39.87 -16.67 -44.74
CA GLN A 102 39.67 -17.84 -45.59
C GLN A 102 38.29 -17.82 -46.27
N ASP A 103 38.36 -18.10 -47.56
CA ASP A 103 37.40 -17.86 -48.63
C ASP A 103 36.34 -18.98 -48.72
N SER A 104 35.06 -18.62 -48.88
CA SER A 104 34.20 -19.16 -49.96
C SER A 104 32.73 -18.70 -49.85
N LYS A 105 32.31 -17.92 -50.86
CA LYS A 105 31.00 -17.82 -51.56
C LYS A 105 29.72 -18.32 -50.87
N SER A 106 28.72 -17.44 -50.76
CA SER A 106 27.44 -17.55 -51.50
C SER A 106 26.55 -16.31 -51.29
N GLU A 107 25.92 -15.90 -52.38
CA GLU A 107 25.02 -14.74 -52.55
C GLU A 107 23.68 -14.94 -51.82
N ASN A 108 23.15 -13.85 -51.24
CA ASN A 108 21.72 -13.49 -51.22
C ASN A 108 21.55 -12.14 -50.49
N ASP A 109 21.56 -11.03 -51.25
CA ASP A 109 21.26 -9.68 -50.74
C ASP A 109 19.76 -9.39 -50.97
N GLU A 110 18.89 -9.92 -50.11
CA GLU A 110 17.53 -9.37 -49.96
C GLU A 110 17.57 -8.19 -48.99
N ARG A 111 17.54 -6.98 -49.55
CA ARG A 111 17.29 -5.74 -48.80
C ARG A 111 15.91 -5.80 -48.16
N LEU A 112 15.88 -6.07 -46.86
CA LEU A 112 14.70 -5.92 -46.01
C LEU A 112 14.30 -4.44 -45.94
N VAL A 113 13.33 -4.06 -46.77
CA VAL A 113 12.56 -2.82 -46.62
C VAL A 113 11.72 -2.95 -45.32
N PRO A 114 11.79 -2.01 -44.36
CA PRO A 114 10.96 -2.11 -43.15
C PRO A 114 9.48 -1.98 -43.54
N SER A 115 8.66 -2.97 -43.17
CA SER A 115 7.23 -2.91 -43.43
C SER A 115 6.56 -1.80 -42.59
N PRO A 116 5.47 -1.17 -43.07
CA PRO A 116 4.78 -0.07 -42.38
C PRO A 116 4.18 -0.43 -41.01
N ASN A 117 4.17 -1.71 -40.61
CA ASN A 117 3.51 -2.22 -39.39
C ASN A 117 4.31 -2.06 -38.09
N GLN A 118 5.53 -1.48 -38.14
CA GLN A 118 6.37 -1.30 -36.95
C GLN A 118 6.03 -0.06 -36.11
N LEU A 119 5.32 0.92 -36.69
CA LEU A 119 4.91 2.14 -35.98
C LEU A 119 3.68 1.91 -35.10
N ASP A 120 2.74 1.09 -35.56
CA ASP A 120 1.53 0.75 -34.80
C ASP A 120 1.85 -0.14 -33.59
N SER A 121 2.73 -1.12 -33.76
CA SER A 121 3.14 -2.04 -32.68
C SER A 121 3.90 -1.35 -31.53
N ARG A 122 4.60 -0.23 -31.79
CA ARG A 122 5.19 0.59 -30.72
C ARG A 122 4.13 1.38 -29.94
N ALA A 123 3.14 1.95 -30.61
CA ALA A 123 2.03 2.66 -29.96
C ALA A 123 1.15 1.72 -29.11
N TYR A 124 0.90 0.49 -29.58
CA TYR A 124 0.21 -0.56 -28.81
C TYR A 124 1.02 -1.09 -27.62
N MET A 125 2.36 -1.16 -27.74
CA MET A 125 3.26 -1.54 -26.63
C MET A 125 3.43 -0.41 -25.59
N GLU A 126 3.35 0.86 -26.00
CA GLU A 126 3.42 2.00 -25.09
C GLU A 126 2.15 2.18 -24.24
N GLN A 127 0.96 1.90 -24.80
CA GLN A 127 -0.29 1.95 -24.04
C GLN A 127 -0.37 0.89 -22.92
N ASN A 128 0.31 -0.25 -23.08
CA ASN A 128 0.34 -1.35 -22.10
C ASN A 128 1.49 -1.28 -21.08
N ASN A 129 2.36 -0.26 -21.12
CA ASN A 129 3.56 -0.20 -20.29
C ASN A 129 3.44 0.77 -19.10
N SER A 130 2.22 1.24 -18.80
CA SER A 130 1.98 2.06 -17.61
C SER A 130 2.16 1.20 -16.35
N PRO A 131 3.05 1.58 -15.42
CA PRO A 131 3.28 0.80 -14.21
C PRO A 131 2.00 0.68 -13.39
N SER A 132 1.59 -0.54 -13.06
CA SER A 132 0.40 -0.78 -12.26
C SER A 132 0.58 -0.30 -10.82
N PHE A 133 -0.51 0.21 -10.26
CA PHE A 133 -0.62 0.61 -8.87
C PHE A 133 -1.88 -0.02 -8.27
N THR A 134 -1.67 -0.97 -7.35
CA THR A 134 -2.76 -1.75 -6.75
C THR A 134 -2.91 -1.45 -5.25
N ILE A 135 -4.13 -1.18 -4.82
CA ILE A 135 -4.47 -0.84 -3.43
C ILE A 135 -5.44 -1.90 -2.89
N LEU A 136 -5.27 -2.29 -1.64
CA LEU A 136 -6.25 -3.08 -0.88
C LEU A 136 -6.79 -2.24 0.28
N ASP A 137 -8.10 -2.00 0.29
CA ASP A 137 -8.86 -1.58 1.46
C ASP A 137 -9.39 -2.84 2.15
N ALA A 138 -8.73 -3.27 3.23
CA ALA A 138 -8.91 -4.60 3.80
C ALA A 138 -10.19 -4.76 4.63
N LEU A 139 -10.68 -3.67 5.22
CA LEU A 139 -11.89 -3.60 6.06
C LEU A 139 -12.74 -2.41 5.63
N SER A 140 -13.39 -2.54 4.48
CA SER A 140 -13.89 -1.42 3.70
C SER A 140 -15.30 -0.96 4.10
N ALA A 141 -16.07 -1.77 4.83
CA ALA A 141 -17.44 -1.49 5.23
C ALA A 141 -18.32 -1.05 4.03
N THR A 142 -18.74 0.21 4.01
CA THR A 142 -19.56 0.82 2.94
C THR A 142 -18.77 1.16 1.68
N GLY A 143 -17.44 1.02 1.68
CA GLY A 143 -16.58 1.31 0.55
C GLY A 143 -15.98 2.71 0.53
N LEU A 144 -16.19 3.55 1.55
CA LEU A 144 -15.86 4.99 1.49
C LEU A 144 -14.41 5.25 1.04
N ARG A 145 -13.46 4.59 1.70
CA ARG A 145 -12.03 4.78 1.39
C ARG A 145 -11.69 4.31 0.00
N ALA A 146 -12.14 3.11 -0.38
CA ALA A 146 -11.96 2.60 -1.73
C ALA A 146 -12.53 3.54 -2.81
N LEU A 147 -13.72 4.11 -2.59
CA LEU A 147 -14.33 5.10 -3.50
C LEU A 147 -13.47 6.34 -3.61
N ARG A 148 -13.00 6.88 -2.48
CA ARG A 148 -12.14 8.06 -2.46
C ARG A 148 -10.78 7.80 -3.10
N TYR A 149 -10.17 6.63 -2.88
CA TYR A 149 -8.95 6.23 -3.58
C TYR A 149 -9.15 6.18 -5.09
N ALA A 150 -10.27 5.62 -5.56
CA ALA A 150 -10.57 5.54 -6.98
C ALA A 150 -10.84 6.92 -7.61
N SER A 151 -11.53 7.81 -6.90
CA SER A 151 -11.88 9.15 -7.40
C SER A 151 -10.73 10.16 -7.32
N GLU A 152 -9.89 10.08 -6.27
CA GLU A 152 -8.90 11.13 -5.95
C GLU A 152 -7.46 10.75 -6.37
N ILE A 153 -7.18 9.46 -6.66
CA ILE A 153 -5.85 8.97 -7.05
C ILE A 153 -5.86 8.49 -8.52
N PRO A 154 -5.44 9.35 -9.47
CA PRO A 154 -5.72 9.16 -10.90
C PRO A 154 -4.93 8.03 -11.58
N PHE A 155 -3.83 7.58 -10.98
CA PHE A 155 -2.97 6.53 -11.55
C PHE A 155 -3.26 5.13 -10.98
N THR A 156 -4.30 5.00 -10.15
CA THR A 156 -4.65 3.70 -9.56
C THR A 156 -5.20 2.76 -10.63
N THR A 157 -4.65 1.55 -10.69
CA THR A 157 -5.04 0.56 -11.71
C THR A 157 -6.12 -0.39 -11.19
N ARG A 158 -6.04 -0.75 -9.91
CA ARG A 158 -6.99 -1.67 -9.27
C ARG A 158 -7.05 -1.40 -7.77
N ILE A 159 -8.27 -1.28 -7.26
CA ILE A 159 -8.55 -1.20 -5.83
C ILE A 159 -9.38 -2.42 -5.48
N VAL A 160 -8.94 -3.20 -4.50
CA VAL A 160 -9.79 -4.23 -3.92
C VAL A 160 -10.39 -3.65 -2.64
N ALA A 161 -11.72 -3.74 -2.52
CA ALA A 161 -12.45 -3.35 -1.32
C ALA A 161 -12.99 -4.64 -0.67
N ASN A 162 -12.45 -5.02 0.48
CA ASN A 162 -12.80 -6.25 1.17
C ASN A 162 -13.64 -5.97 2.42
N ASP A 163 -14.68 -6.76 2.65
CA ASP A 163 -15.36 -6.81 3.95
C ASP A 163 -15.84 -8.23 4.28
N LEU A 164 -15.95 -8.54 5.57
CA LEU A 164 -16.45 -9.83 6.05
C LEU A 164 -17.97 -9.93 5.91
N SER A 165 -18.68 -8.80 6.08
CA SER A 165 -20.14 -8.78 6.12
C SER A 165 -20.75 -8.73 4.71
N PRO A 166 -21.62 -9.69 4.34
CA PRO A 166 -22.32 -9.66 3.05
C PRO A 166 -23.15 -8.38 2.86
N SER A 167 -23.76 -7.85 3.92
CA SER A 167 -24.59 -6.64 3.85
C SER A 167 -23.75 -5.38 3.62
N ALA A 168 -22.54 -5.33 4.19
CA ALA A 168 -21.59 -4.26 3.93
C ALA A 168 -21.12 -4.29 2.47
N VAL A 169 -20.75 -5.47 1.95
CA VAL A 169 -20.36 -5.65 0.55
C VAL A 169 -21.50 -5.31 -0.41
N GLN A 170 -22.76 -5.61 -0.08
CA GLN A 170 -23.90 -5.21 -0.88
C GLN A 170 -24.04 -3.68 -0.95
N SER A 171 -23.92 -3.00 0.20
CA SER A 171 -23.94 -1.54 0.28
C SER A 171 -22.77 -0.92 -0.49
N MET A 172 -21.59 -1.53 -0.39
CA MET A 172 -20.40 -1.13 -1.13
C MET A 172 -20.58 -1.25 -2.65
N LYS A 173 -21.15 -2.36 -3.14
CA LYS A 173 -21.45 -2.54 -4.58
C LYS A 173 -22.37 -1.44 -5.10
N MET A 174 -23.41 -1.13 -4.35
CA MET A 174 -24.34 -0.05 -4.66
C MET A 174 -23.63 1.31 -4.72
N ASN A 175 -22.76 1.62 -3.76
CA ASN A 175 -21.99 2.87 -3.78
C ASN A 175 -20.99 2.91 -4.94
N ILE A 176 -20.34 1.80 -5.28
CA ILE A 176 -19.42 1.71 -6.43
C ILE A 176 -20.15 2.01 -7.73
N GLU A 177 -21.34 1.43 -7.91
CA GLU A 177 -22.20 1.65 -9.07
C GLU A 177 -22.66 3.12 -9.15
N TYR A 178 -23.12 3.68 -8.03
CA TYR A 178 -23.57 5.07 -7.96
C TYR A 178 -22.49 6.07 -8.38
N ASN A 179 -21.23 5.81 -8.03
CA ASN A 179 -20.09 6.66 -8.41
C ASN A 179 -19.51 6.33 -9.79
N GLY A 180 -19.97 5.26 -10.47
CA GLY A 180 -19.45 4.83 -11.76
C GLY A 180 -18.03 4.23 -11.72
N LEU A 181 -17.60 3.71 -10.56
CA LEU A 181 -16.21 3.29 -10.30
C LEU A 181 -15.97 1.78 -10.44
N GLY A 182 -16.95 1.03 -10.96
CA GLY A 182 -16.90 -0.44 -11.07
C GLY A 182 -15.77 -0.99 -11.95
N LYS A 183 -15.13 -0.17 -12.79
CA LYS A 183 -13.94 -0.57 -13.57
C LYS A 183 -12.66 -0.60 -12.73
N LEU A 184 -12.59 0.19 -11.65
CA LEU A 184 -11.40 0.35 -10.83
C LEU A 184 -11.49 -0.43 -9.50
N ILE A 185 -12.69 -0.54 -8.94
CA ILE A 185 -12.92 -1.15 -7.63
C ILE A 185 -13.49 -2.57 -7.79
N GLU A 186 -12.79 -3.55 -7.23
CA GLU A 186 -13.19 -4.95 -7.13
C GLU A 186 -13.70 -5.23 -5.69
N PRO A 187 -15.01 -5.35 -5.48
CA PRO A 187 -15.57 -5.69 -4.18
C PRO A 187 -15.35 -7.19 -3.88
N ASN A 188 -14.84 -7.50 -2.68
CA ASN A 188 -14.62 -8.86 -2.20
C ASN A 188 -15.34 -9.11 -0.88
N ILE A 189 -15.94 -10.30 -0.75
CA ILE A 189 -16.49 -10.79 0.51
C ILE A 189 -15.54 -11.82 1.13
N GLY A 190 -15.06 -11.58 2.35
CA GLY A 190 -14.23 -12.53 3.07
C GLY A 190 -13.44 -11.97 4.25
N ASP A 191 -12.86 -12.88 5.04
CA ASP A 191 -11.91 -12.52 6.10
C ASP A 191 -10.66 -11.88 5.49
N ALA A 192 -10.31 -10.68 5.98
CA ALA A 192 -9.21 -9.89 5.46
C ALA A 192 -7.85 -10.63 5.53
N ARG A 193 -7.61 -11.42 6.59
CA ARG A 193 -6.36 -12.18 6.75
C ARG A 193 -6.30 -13.30 5.73
N ALA A 194 -7.38 -14.07 5.61
CA ALA A 194 -7.48 -15.15 4.62
C ALA A 194 -7.29 -14.60 3.20
N TYR A 195 -7.92 -13.47 2.88
CA TYR A 195 -7.76 -12.81 1.59
C TYR A 195 -6.31 -12.39 1.34
N MET A 196 -5.67 -11.69 2.28
CA MET A 196 -4.27 -11.26 2.13
C MET A 196 -3.30 -12.45 2.00
N TYR A 197 -3.48 -13.51 2.79
CA TYR A 197 -2.67 -14.74 2.67
C TYR A 197 -2.88 -15.48 1.35
N SER A 198 -4.11 -15.52 0.84
CA SER A 198 -4.39 -16.14 -0.47
C SER A 198 -3.59 -15.45 -1.59
N ARG A 199 -3.43 -14.12 -1.49
CA ARG A 199 -2.66 -13.32 -2.45
C ARG A 199 -1.14 -13.41 -2.23
N SER A 200 -0.67 -13.67 -1.01
CA SER A 200 0.77 -13.84 -0.74
C SER A 200 1.30 -15.20 -1.22
N ASN A 201 0.51 -16.27 -1.07
CA ASN A 201 0.89 -17.65 -1.37
C ASN A 201 0.82 -18.00 -2.87
N MET A 202 0.03 -17.27 -3.66
CA MET A 202 -0.13 -17.50 -5.10
C MET A 202 1.16 -17.30 -5.91
N HIS A 203 2.19 -16.64 -5.34
CA HIS A 203 3.50 -16.46 -5.96
C HIS A 203 4.28 -17.79 -6.14
N ARG A 204 3.89 -18.86 -5.44
CA ARG A 204 4.45 -20.22 -5.65
C ARG A 204 3.72 -21.01 -6.73
N ALA A 205 2.51 -20.61 -7.12
CA ALA A 205 1.66 -21.28 -8.12
C ALA A 205 1.73 -20.57 -9.48
N GLN A 206 2.94 -20.26 -9.93
CA GLN A 206 3.26 -19.50 -11.16
C GLN A 206 2.96 -20.26 -12.46
N SER A 207 1.94 -21.13 -12.51
CA SER A 207 1.66 -21.97 -13.68
C SER A 207 0.39 -21.62 -14.46
N ILE A 208 -0.53 -20.77 -13.99
CA ILE A 208 -1.77 -20.48 -14.75
C ILE A 208 -2.15 -18.99 -14.69
N GLY A 209 -1.63 -18.23 -15.65
CA GLY A 209 -2.36 -17.21 -16.42
C GLY A 209 -3.01 -15.99 -15.75
N ASN A 210 -3.09 -15.87 -14.43
CA ASN A 210 -3.78 -14.75 -13.80
C ASN A 210 -2.86 -14.00 -12.82
N SER A 211 -2.62 -12.72 -13.09
CA SER A 211 -1.72 -11.82 -12.36
C SER A 211 -2.27 -11.47 -10.95
N SER A 212 -2.45 -12.48 -10.10
CA SER A 212 -2.86 -12.34 -8.71
C SER A 212 -1.66 -12.00 -7.85
N SER A 213 -1.16 -10.78 -8.03
CA SER A 213 -0.01 -10.23 -7.32
C SER A 213 -0.41 -9.58 -5.99
N ARG A 214 0.58 -9.49 -5.10
CA ARG A 214 0.62 -8.63 -3.89
C ARG A 214 0.17 -7.19 -4.20
N PHE A 215 -0.07 -6.39 -3.18
CA PHE A 215 -0.52 -4.99 -3.34
C PHE A 215 0.62 -3.98 -3.21
N ASP A 216 0.58 -2.89 -3.97
CA ASP A 216 1.50 -1.75 -3.76
C ASP A 216 1.16 -1.01 -2.46
N VAL A 217 -0.13 -0.98 -2.09
CA VAL A 217 -0.63 -0.37 -0.86
C VAL A 217 -1.64 -1.30 -0.18
N ILE A 218 -1.51 -1.49 1.13
CA ILE A 218 -2.54 -2.14 1.96
C ILE A 218 -2.97 -1.15 3.04
N ASP A 219 -4.27 -0.94 3.17
CA ASP A 219 -4.87 -0.19 4.26
C ASP A 219 -5.57 -1.13 5.25
N LEU A 220 -5.10 -1.12 6.49
CA LEU A 220 -5.70 -1.77 7.64
C LEU A 220 -6.39 -0.74 8.53
N ASP A 221 -7.72 -0.78 8.56
CA ASP A 221 -8.52 0.07 9.42
C ASP A 221 -9.66 -0.72 10.08
N PRO A 222 -9.36 -1.50 11.13
CA PRO A 222 -10.36 -2.19 11.89
C PRO A 222 -10.94 -1.31 13.01
N TYR A 223 -12.12 -1.70 13.49
CA TYR A 223 -12.59 -1.27 14.80
C TYR A 223 -11.74 -1.94 15.89
N GLY A 224 -11.03 -1.12 16.67
CA GLY A 224 -10.08 -1.56 17.69
C GLY A 224 -8.64 -1.65 17.16
N SER A 225 -8.01 -2.82 17.35
CA SER A 225 -6.59 -3.04 17.03
C SER A 225 -6.39 -3.65 15.65
N ALA A 226 -5.35 -3.19 14.94
CA ALA A 226 -4.87 -3.81 13.71
C ALA A 226 -3.90 -4.98 13.91
N ALA A 227 -3.43 -5.24 15.14
CA ALA A 227 -2.44 -6.29 15.40
C ALA A 227 -2.81 -7.68 14.81
N PRO A 228 -4.07 -8.16 14.86
CA PRO A 228 -4.44 -9.45 14.26
C PRO A 228 -4.25 -9.54 12.74
N PHE A 229 -4.17 -8.40 12.04
CA PHE A 229 -4.07 -8.32 10.58
C PHE A 229 -2.65 -8.02 10.10
N MET A 230 -1.74 -7.59 10.98
CA MET A 230 -0.39 -7.14 10.64
C MET A 230 0.42 -8.20 9.89
N ASP A 231 0.43 -9.44 10.38
CA ASP A 231 1.19 -10.55 9.76
C ASP A 231 0.75 -10.82 8.31
N ALA A 232 -0.57 -10.85 8.08
CA ALA A 232 -1.14 -11.09 6.77
C ALA A 232 -0.83 -9.93 5.81
N ALA A 233 -0.93 -8.69 6.29
CA ALA A 233 -0.63 -7.50 5.49
C ALA A 233 0.85 -7.40 5.11
N LEU A 234 1.77 -7.70 6.03
CA LEU A 234 3.21 -7.73 5.77
C LEU A 234 3.59 -8.73 4.66
N GLN A 235 2.86 -9.84 4.56
CA GLN A 235 3.07 -10.82 3.48
C GLN A 235 2.34 -10.47 2.19
N GLY A 236 1.23 -9.75 2.29
CA GLY A 236 0.39 -9.30 1.17
C GLY A 236 0.93 -8.06 0.44
N VAL A 237 1.77 -7.25 1.08
CA VAL A 237 2.36 -6.03 0.50
C VAL A 237 3.58 -6.35 -0.36
N LYS A 238 3.75 -5.64 -1.49
CA LYS A 238 4.93 -5.75 -2.36
C LYS A 238 6.18 -5.23 -1.65
N ASP A 239 7.34 -5.67 -2.12
CA ASP A 239 8.62 -5.09 -1.70
C ASP A 239 8.70 -3.61 -2.11
N GLY A 240 8.93 -2.73 -1.13
CA GLY A 240 8.80 -1.28 -1.28
C GLY A 240 7.37 -0.76 -1.36
N GLY A 241 6.38 -1.56 -0.95
CA GLY A 241 4.99 -1.11 -0.83
C GLY A 241 4.73 -0.35 0.46
N LEU A 242 3.55 0.28 0.53
CA LEU A 242 3.08 1.06 1.67
C LEU A 242 2.05 0.25 2.47
N LEU A 243 2.24 0.19 3.78
CA LEU A 243 1.26 -0.31 4.72
C LEU A 243 0.72 0.85 5.55
N CYS A 244 -0.60 1.05 5.51
CA CYS A 244 -1.31 2.02 6.34
C CYS A 244 -2.00 1.24 7.46
N VAL A 245 -1.77 1.62 8.72
CA VAL A 245 -2.31 0.90 9.88
C VAL A 245 -3.01 1.87 10.80
N THR A 246 -4.31 1.66 11.04
CA THR A 246 -5.09 2.37 12.06
C THR A 246 -5.33 1.49 13.27
N CYS A 247 -5.21 2.07 14.47
CA CYS A 247 -5.71 1.47 15.70
C CYS A 247 -6.61 2.48 16.43
N THR A 248 -7.87 2.15 16.65
CA THR A 248 -8.87 2.99 17.34
C THR A 248 -9.02 2.64 18.82
N ASP A 249 -8.25 1.67 19.33
CA ASP A 249 -8.26 1.25 20.73
C ASP A 249 -7.27 2.04 21.62
N ALA A 250 -7.40 3.37 21.68
CA ALA A 250 -6.52 4.25 22.47
C ALA A 250 -6.38 3.85 23.95
N GLY A 251 -7.42 3.24 24.53
CA GLY A 251 -7.36 2.68 25.89
C GLY A 251 -6.32 1.56 26.07
N VAL A 252 -5.89 0.92 24.98
CA VAL A 252 -4.90 -0.17 24.95
C VAL A 252 -3.50 0.34 24.64
N TRP A 253 -3.35 1.24 23.66
CA TRP A 253 -2.02 1.71 23.23
C TRP A 253 -1.57 3.04 23.86
N ALA A 254 -2.49 3.91 24.30
CA ALA A 254 -2.17 5.22 24.91
C ALA A 254 -2.60 5.34 26.38
N SER A 255 -3.01 4.25 27.02
CA SER A 255 -3.41 4.24 28.42
C SER A 255 -2.99 2.94 29.09
N ASN A 256 -2.89 2.96 30.42
CA ASN A 256 -2.58 1.79 31.23
C ASN A 256 -3.85 1.06 31.72
N GLY A 257 -4.95 1.18 30.98
CA GLY A 257 -6.23 0.54 31.32
C GLY A 257 -6.24 -0.96 31.05
N TYR A 258 -5.48 -1.42 30.05
CA TYR A 258 -5.38 -2.83 29.64
C TYR A 258 -3.94 -3.22 29.27
N PRO A 259 -2.98 -3.13 30.21
CA PRO A 259 -1.56 -3.38 29.93
C PRO A 259 -1.29 -4.81 29.42
N GLU A 260 -2.00 -5.80 29.94
CA GLU A 260 -1.92 -7.20 29.50
C GLU A 260 -2.37 -7.38 28.04
N LYS A 261 -3.45 -6.68 27.64
CA LYS A 261 -3.91 -6.69 26.25
C LYS A 261 -2.91 -6.00 25.33
N SER A 262 -2.35 -4.88 25.78
CA SER A 262 -1.31 -4.15 25.04
C SER A 262 -0.08 -5.02 24.81
N PHE A 263 0.37 -5.73 25.85
CA PHE A 263 1.48 -6.67 25.76
C PHE A 263 1.19 -7.81 24.79
N ALA A 264 -0.02 -8.39 24.84
CA ALA A 264 -0.41 -9.48 23.94
C ALA A 264 -0.45 -9.05 22.45
N LEU A 265 -0.87 -7.81 22.17
CA LEU A 265 -1.02 -7.32 20.79
C LEU A 265 0.28 -6.75 20.22
N TYR A 266 1.05 -6.02 21.03
CA TYR A 266 2.17 -5.21 20.56
C TYR A 266 3.53 -5.61 21.18
N GLY A 267 3.56 -6.53 22.15
CA GLY A 267 4.79 -7.00 22.78
C GLY A 267 5.38 -6.07 23.84
N GLY A 268 4.63 -5.07 24.30
CA GLY A 268 5.09 -4.11 25.30
C GLY A 268 3.94 -3.47 26.08
N VAL A 269 4.29 -2.69 27.10
CA VAL A 269 3.34 -2.01 27.98
C VAL A 269 3.35 -0.51 27.69
N PRO A 270 2.18 0.15 27.60
CA PRO A 270 2.10 1.57 27.30
C PRO A 270 2.64 2.41 28.46
N ILE A 271 3.18 3.59 28.12
CA ILE A 271 3.64 4.55 29.13
C ILE A 271 2.49 5.42 29.60
N LYS A 272 2.47 5.71 30.90
CA LYS A 272 1.53 6.65 31.51
C LYS A 272 2.13 8.07 31.51
N GLY A 273 1.30 9.08 31.28
CA GLY A 273 1.68 10.49 31.36
C GLY A 273 1.48 11.23 30.05
N SER A 274 2.04 12.44 29.95
CA SER A 274 1.91 13.35 28.79
C SER A 274 2.39 12.75 27.47
N HIS A 275 3.30 11.77 27.53
CA HIS A 275 3.89 11.13 26.36
C HIS A 275 3.20 9.82 25.97
N SER A 276 2.06 9.47 26.58
CA SER A 276 1.39 8.18 26.36
C SER A 276 1.02 7.94 24.89
N HIS A 277 0.60 9.00 24.18
CA HIS A 277 0.28 8.93 22.76
C HIS A 277 1.50 8.59 21.89
N GLU A 278 2.64 9.26 22.13
CA GLU A 278 3.89 8.99 21.40
C GLU A 278 4.44 7.59 21.74
N GLY A 279 4.43 7.23 23.03
CA GLY A 279 4.85 5.91 23.49
C GLY A 279 3.99 4.80 22.90
N GLY A 280 2.69 5.05 22.77
CA GLY A 280 1.76 4.13 22.12
C GLY A 280 1.95 3.99 20.62
N LEU A 281 2.27 5.07 19.90
CA LEU A 281 2.67 4.99 18.49
C LEU A 281 3.93 4.14 18.31
N ARG A 282 4.93 4.33 19.19
CA ARG A 282 6.16 3.51 19.20
C ARG A 282 5.85 2.04 19.50
N LEU A 283 4.87 1.78 20.36
CA LEU A 283 4.42 0.43 20.69
C LEU A 283 3.76 -0.27 19.49
N ILE A 284 2.88 0.43 18.76
CA ILE A 284 2.27 -0.09 17.51
C ILE A 284 3.36 -0.38 16.46
N LEU A 285 4.30 0.54 16.26
CA LEU A 285 5.43 0.34 15.35
C LEU A 285 6.34 -0.83 15.78
N HIS A 286 6.53 -1.01 17.09
CA HIS A 286 7.28 -2.14 17.63
C HIS A 286 6.57 -3.47 17.33
N GLY A 287 5.27 -3.58 17.60
CA GLY A 287 4.48 -4.77 17.27
C GLY A 287 4.56 -5.11 15.78
N LEU A 288 4.43 -4.11 14.91
CA LEU A 288 4.57 -4.28 13.46
C LEU A 288 5.98 -4.72 13.06
N ALA A 289 7.04 -4.14 13.66
CA ALA A 289 8.43 -4.54 13.40
C ALA A 289 8.70 -5.98 13.86
N MET A 290 8.20 -6.36 15.04
CA MET A 290 8.32 -7.72 15.58
C MET A 290 7.64 -8.74 14.66
N SER A 291 6.50 -8.39 14.07
CA SER A 291 5.87 -9.20 13.03
C SER A 291 6.68 -9.26 11.73
N ALA A 292 7.20 -8.12 11.24
CA ALA A 292 7.95 -8.05 9.99
C ALA A 292 9.27 -8.83 10.02
N THR A 293 10.02 -8.71 11.12
CA THR A 293 11.34 -9.32 11.28
C THR A 293 11.30 -10.85 11.21
N LYS A 294 10.23 -11.49 11.70
CA LYS A 294 9.99 -12.95 11.58
C LYS A 294 10.03 -13.43 10.12
N TYR A 295 9.69 -12.57 9.17
CA TYR A 295 9.62 -12.88 7.74
C TYR A 295 10.79 -12.33 6.91
N GLY A 296 11.84 -11.80 7.57
CA GLY A 296 12.97 -11.16 6.91
C GLY A 296 12.62 -9.83 6.25
N LEU A 297 11.59 -9.15 6.77
CA LEU A 297 11.15 -7.83 6.32
C LEU A 297 11.61 -6.76 7.31
N ALA A 298 12.04 -5.62 6.77
CA ALA A 298 12.32 -4.41 7.51
C ALA A 298 11.19 -3.40 7.26
N ILE A 299 10.91 -2.58 8.27
CA ILE A 299 9.92 -1.51 8.19
C ILE A 299 10.59 -0.15 8.31
N GLU A 300 10.12 0.80 7.52
CA GLU A 300 10.54 2.21 7.54
C GLU A 300 9.31 3.07 7.84
N PRO A 301 9.14 3.59 9.07
CA PRO A 301 8.06 4.51 9.39
C PRO A 301 8.22 5.81 8.61
N LEU A 302 7.19 6.21 7.85
CA LEU A 302 7.17 7.45 7.08
C LEU A 302 6.39 8.57 7.77
N LEU A 303 5.28 8.19 8.41
CA LEU A 303 4.41 9.12 9.14
C LEU A 303 3.72 8.36 10.28
N SER A 304 3.59 9.00 11.43
CA SER A 304 2.89 8.47 12.61
C SER A 304 2.07 9.58 13.25
N LEU A 305 0.78 9.34 13.42
CA LEU A 305 -0.20 10.32 13.88
C LEU A 305 -0.99 9.72 15.03
N SER A 306 -1.17 10.51 16.09
CA SER A 306 -2.16 10.25 17.13
C SER A 306 -3.14 11.41 17.09
N ILE A 307 -4.37 11.14 16.67
CA ILE A 307 -5.41 12.16 16.52
C ILE A 307 -6.61 11.70 17.34
N ASP A 308 -6.92 12.47 18.38
CA ASP A 308 -7.96 12.18 19.37
C ASP A 308 -7.89 10.74 19.90
N PHE A 309 -8.73 9.86 19.36
CA PHE A 309 -8.92 8.48 19.82
C PHE A 309 -8.30 7.42 18.90
N TYR A 310 -7.62 7.80 17.81
CA TYR A 310 -7.00 6.84 16.90
C TYR A 310 -5.52 7.13 16.63
N ALA A 311 -4.76 6.05 16.48
CA ALA A 311 -3.40 6.04 15.99
C ALA A 311 -3.38 5.64 14.53
N ARG A 312 -2.55 6.30 13.72
CA ARG A 312 -2.33 5.97 12.31
C ARG A 312 -0.85 5.98 12.00
N VAL A 313 -0.35 4.90 11.42
CA VAL A 313 1.04 4.81 10.97
C VAL A 313 1.10 4.43 9.49
N PHE A 314 1.99 5.10 8.77
CA PHE A 314 2.30 4.84 7.37
C PHE A 314 3.72 4.30 7.31
N VAL A 315 3.86 3.07 6.82
CA VAL A 315 5.09 2.31 6.94
C VAL A 315 5.44 1.74 5.58
N ARG A 316 6.65 2.03 5.11
CA ARG A 316 7.21 1.37 3.93
C ARG A 316 7.81 0.04 4.34
N VAL A 317 7.50 -1.01 3.59
CA VAL A 317 7.96 -2.37 3.89
C VAL A 317 8.96 -2.82 2.84
N HIS A 318 10.13 -3.29 3.29
CA HIS A 318 11.19 -3.77 2.41
C HIS A 318 11.68 -5.15 2.81
N ARG A 319 12.03 -5.97 1.82
CA ARG A 319 12.71 -7.24 2.06
C ARG A 319 14.21 -7.02 2.18
N SER A 320 14.68 -6.91 3.41
CA SER A 320 16.09 -6.65 3.71
C SER A 320 16.55 -7.48 4.92
N PRO A 321 17.00 -8.73 4.71
CA PRO A 321 17.54 -9.56 5.80
C PRO A 321 18.75 -8.91 6.51
N ALA A 322 19.49 -8.05 5.81
CA ALA A 322 20.60 -7.29 6.39
C ALA A 322 20.11 -6.25 7.41
N GLU A 323 19.07 -5.49 7.08
CA GLU A 323 18.49 -4.51 8.03
C GLU A 323 17.84 -5.20 9.22
N VAL A 324 17.20 -6.36 9.02
CA VAL A 324 16.66 -7.18 10.12
C VAL A 324 17.75 -7.57 11.12
N LYS A 325 18.95 -7.93 10.65
CA LYS A 325 20.09 -8.18 11.54
C LYS A 325 20.52 -6.91 12.28
N GLY A 326 20.53 -5.77 11.58
CA GLY A 326 20.88 -4.46 12.13
C GLY A 326 19.89 -3.92 13.18
N LEU A 327 18.63 -4.37 13.17
CA LEU A 327 17.61 -3.99 14.15
C LEU A 327 18.02 -4.35 15.60
N THR A 328 18.75 -5.45 15.80
CA THR A 328 19.28 -5.81 17.13
C THR A 328 20.21 -4.75 17.73
N GLY A 329 20.88 -3.97 16.88
CA GLY A 329 21.79 -2.89 17.28
C GLY A 329 21.16 -1.50 17.33
N ARG A 330 19.96 -1.32 16.76
CA ARG A 330 19.18 -0.08 16.81
C ARG A 330 18.22 -0.21 18.00
N GLY A 331 18.66 0.22 19.17
CA GLY A 331 17.94 -0.03 20.42
C GLY A 331 16.44 0.22 20.33
N HIS A 332 15.66 -0.78 20.74
CA HIS A 332 14.26 -0.56 21.05
C HIS A 332 14.18 0.21 22.39
N PRO A 333 13.35 1.25 22.51
CA PRO A 333 13.16 1.93 23.77
C PRO A 333 12.52 0.96 24.77
N PHE A 334 13.34 0.40 25.66
CA PHE A 334 12.87 -0.26 26.88
C PHE A 334 12.74 0.83 27.95
N ILE A 335 11.51 1.12 28.38
CA ILE A 335 11.27 2.09 29.44
C ILE A 335 11.07 1.31 30.75
N THR A 336 12.07 1.32 31.62
CA THR A 336 12.00 0.69 32.95
C THR A 336 11.44 1.69 33.97
N MET A 337 10.28 1.39 34.58
CA MET A 337 9.64 2.21 35.63
C MET A 337 10.34 2.08 37.01
N GLY A 338 11.66 2.26 37.09
CA GLY A 338 12.38 2.33 38.39
C GLY A 338 12.76 3.76 38.79
N SER A 339 12.87 4.63 37.80
CA SER A 339 13.27 6.03 37.89
C SER A 339 12.99 6.60 36.51
N LEU A 340 12.45 7.82 36.39
CA LEU A 340 12.10 8.45 35.11
C LEU A 340 13.36 8.71 34.27
N LYS A 341 13.91 7.66 33.68
CA LYS A 341 15.10 7.65 32.82
C LYS A 341 14.72 6.81 31.61
N VAL A 342 14.40 7.50 30.51
CA VAL A 342 14.24 6.83 29.22
C VAL A 342 15.64 6.38 28.79
N GLN A 343 15.89 5.08 28.84
CA GLN A 343 17.16 4.51 28.43
C GLN A 343 16.96 3.73 27.14
N LEU A 344 17.51 4.23 26.04
CA LEU A 344 17.61 3.46 24.81
C LEU A 344 18.64 2.35 25.02
N GLN A 345 18.21 1.10 25.03
CA GLN A 345 19.11 -0.05 25.11
C GLN A 345 19.25 -0.70 23.74
N GLY A 346 20.46 -0.58 23.19
CA GLY A 346 20.89 -1.16 21.92
C GLY A 346 21.95 -0.28 21.30
N ARG A 347 23.21 -0.59 21.57
CA ARG A 347 24.37 -0.07 20.84
C ARG A 347 25.00 -1.25 20.12
N ASN A 348 24.82 -1.34 18.81
CA ASN A 348 25.89 -1.93 17.99
C ASN A 348 26.97 -0.87 17.87
N VAL A 349 28.08 -1.09 18.56
CA VAL A 349 29.32 -0.35 18.30
C VAL A 349 29.88 -0.98 17.03
N SER A 350 29.59 -0.41 15.86
CA SER A 350 30.39 -0.73 14.69
C SER A 350 31.77 -0.14 14.94
N ASN A 351 32.76 -1.00 15.21
CA ASN A 351 34.17 -0.61 15.20
C ASN A 351 34.51 -0.10 13.80
N ALA A 352 34.41 1.21 13.61
CA ALA A 352 34.94 1.94 12.49
C ALA A 352 35.52 3.25 13.04
N ASP A 353 36.51 3.10 13.92
CA ASP A 353 37.51 4.13 14.19
C ASP A 353 38.86 3.43 14.32
N SER A 354 39.46 3.18 13.17
CA SER A 354 40.90 3.07 13.03
C SER A 354 41.32 4.12 12.00
N GLY A 355 41.60 5.34 12.47
CA GLY A 355 42.23 6.37 11.66
C GLY A 355 42.04 7.78 12.21
N LEU A 356 43.18 8.39 12.63
CA LEU A 356 43.42 9.79 13.00
C LEU A 356 42.91 10.16 14.41
N THR A 357 43.73 10.49 15.41
CA THR A 357 45.09 11.07 15.47
C THR A 357 45.89 10.48 16.62
#